data_AF-A0A1Y5HHZ2-F1
#
_entry.id   AF-A0A1Y5HHZ2-F1
#
_cell.length_a   1.000
_cell.length_b   1.000
_cell.length_c   1.000
_cell.angle_alpha   90.00
_cell.angle_beta   90.00
_cell.angle_gamma   90.00
#
_symmetry.space_group_name_H-M   'P 1'
#
loop_
_entity.id
_entity.type
_entity.pdbx_description
1 polymer ?
#
loop_
_entity_poly.entity_id
_entity_poly.type
_entity_poly.pdbx_seq_one_letter_code
_entity_poly.pdbx_strand_id
1 'polypeptide(L)'
;MLRWFHVVGLTLAASTGTAPVLARAQVGASVLYTVIVPAGDFGSTNFTRQLVSSLATAKAFCGGLDQSAYRVDCLAERLQVVSDDIPEGTDYDEVRQVLESASAEMALLARDNRDPDLPRAPASRQGDSSERSTRPLTPVASGAQAEVGERAIAILEQAQTQLLRSAEGSNSRSLQYAQIAQAIDSTKILLRS
;
A
#
# COMPACT_ATOMS: atom_id res chain seq x y z
N MET A 1 -42.37 -4.45 55.26
CA MET A 1 -42.70 -5.01 56.59
C MET A 1 -42.27 -6.47 56.58
N LEU A 2 -41.69 -7.10 57.59
CA LEU A 2 -40.89 -6.71 58.75
C LEU A 2 -40.43 -8.05 59.35
N ARG A 3 -39.12 -8.24 59.49
CA ARG A 3 -38.36 -9.04 60.48
C ARG A 3 -38.76 -10.51 60.74
N TRP A 4 -37.76 -11.39 60.70
CA TRP A 4 -37.51 -12.29 61.83
C TRP A 4 -35.99 -12.55 62.02
N PHE A 5 -35.56 -12.36 63.27
CA PHE A 5 -34.23 -12.61 63.83
C PHE A 5 -33.89 -14.11 63.93
N HIS A 6 -32.59 -14.43 63.91
CA HIS A 6 -31.92 -15.06 65.06
C HIS A 6 -30.39 -14.85 64.98
N VAL A 7 -29.79 -14.54 66.13
CA VAL A 7 -28.35 -14.43 66.40
C VAL A 7 -27.97 -15.62 67.28
N VAL A 8 -26.97 -16.39 66.85
CA VAL A 8 -26.09 -17.31 67.63
C VAL A 8 -24.85 -17.49 66.74
N GLY A 9 -23.59 -17.49 67.15
CA GLY A 9 -22.91 -17.49 68.43
C GLY A 9 -21.42 -17.72 68.13
N LEU A 10 -20.58 -17.14 68.98
CA LEU A 10 -19.12 -17.18 69.07
C LEU A 10 -18.50 -18.59 68.87
N THR A 11 -17.33 -18.71 68.20
CA THR A 11 -16.06 -19.26 68.79
C THR A 11 -14.92 -19.48 67.78
N LEU A 12 -13.75 -18.94 68.17
CA LEU A 12 -12.34 -19.37 68.05
C LEU A 12 -11.70 -19.91 66.75
N ALA A 13 -10.68 -19.14 66.33
CA ALA A 13 -9.26 -19.50 66.13
C ALA A 13 -8.85 -20.63 65.16
N ALA A 14 -8.05 -20.27 64.13
CA ALA A 14 -6.74 -20.90 63.87
C ALA A 14 -5.98 -20.17 62.73
N SER A 15 -4.83 -19.62 63.11
CA SER A 15 -3.54 -19.50 62.39
C SER A 15 -3.50 -19.56 60.85
N THR A 16 -3.14 -18.40 60.29
CA THR A 16 -2.05 -18.17 59.31
C THR A 16 -1.46 -19.39 58.58
N GLY A 17 -1.63 -19.38 57.25
CA GLY A 17 -0.91 -20.28 56.34
C GLY A 17 -1.07 -19.86 54.88
N THR A 18 -0.90 -18.58 54.55
CA THR A 18 -0.81 -18.15 53.14
C THR A 18 0.57 -18.51 52.61
N ALA A 19 0.70 -19.70 52.02
CA ALA A 19 1.81 -19.98 51.12
C ALA A 19 1.69 -19.05 49.91
N PRO A 20 2.70 -18.26 49.56
CA PRO A 20 2.68 -17.53 48.31
C PRO A 20 2.78 -18.57 47.20
N VAL A 21 1.69 -18.76 46.47
CA VAL A 21 1.75 -19.39 45.15
C VAL A 21 2.67 -18.49 44.33
N LEU A 22 3.91 -18.94 44.11
CA LEU A 22 4.79 -18.35 43.12
C LEU A 22 4.09 -18.49 41.78
N ALA A 23 3.36 -17.45 41.40
CA ALA A 23 2.91 -17.23 40.03
C ALA A 23 4.18 -17.22 39.18
N ARG A 24 4.46 -18.34 38.52
CA ARG A 24 5.43 -18.39 37.44
C ARG A 24 4.88 -17.45 36.37
N ALA A 25 5.41 -16.24 36.32
CA ALA A 25 5.29 -15.39 35.17
C ALA A 25 5.81 -16.21 33.99
N GLN A 26 4.90 -16.66 33.13
CA GLN A 26 5.24 -17.18 31.83
C GLN A 26 5.79 -15.98 31.07
N VAL A 27 7.11 -15.78 31.15
CA VAL A 27 7.83 -14.89 30.25
C VAL A 27 7.63 -15.51 28.88
N GLY A 28 6.58 -15.08 28.19
CA GLY A 28 6.39 -15.37 26.78
C GLY A 28 7.62 -14.82 26.09
N ALA A 29 8.55 -15.70 25.76
CA ALA A 29 9.66 -15.36 24.89
C ALA A 29 9.02 -14.99 23.54
N SER A 30 8.76 -13.70 23.35
CA SER A 30 8.51 -13.14 22.04
C SER A 30 9.79 -13.35 21.24
N VAL A 31 9.83 -14.45 20.50
CA VAL A 31 10.88 -14.72 19.52
C VAL A 31 10.75 -13.65 18.45
N LEU A 32 11.62 -12.65 18.54
CA LEU A 32 11.84 -11.71 17.45
C LEU A 32 12.46 -12.49 16.29
N TYR A 33 11.64 -12.89 15.33
CA TYR A 33 12.13 -13.44 14.08
C TYR A 33 12.66 -12.28 13.23
N THR A 34 13.95 -12.01 13.35
CA THR A 34 14.65 -11.19 12.37
C THR A 34 14.77 -12.02 11.10
N VAL A 35 13.94 -11.73 10.10
CA VAL A 35 14.06 -12.34 8.77
C VAL A 35 15.29 -11.71 8.11
N ILE A 36 16.43 -12.37 8.26
CA ILE A 36 17.65 -12.04 7.52
C ILE A 36 17.43 -12.57 6.11
N VAL A 37 16.99 -11.70 5.21
CA VAL A 37 16.92 -12.03 3.78
C VAL A 37 18.36 -11.99 3.24
N PRO A 38 18.90 -13.12 2.73
CA PRO A 38 20.26 -13.13 2.20
C PRO A 38 20.38 -12.16 1.03
N ALA A 39 21.45 -11.37 1.02
CA ALA A 39 21.83 -10.51 -0.11
C ALA A 39 21.98 -11.41 -1.35
N GLY A 40 20.96 -11.41 -2.20
CA GLY A 40 20.78 -12.37 -3.29
C GLY A 40 19.33 -12.69 -3.61
N ASP A 41 18.38 -12.42 -2.70
CA ASP A 41 16.93 -12.62 -2.95
C ASP A 41 16.16 -11.32 -3.26
N PHE A 42 16.71 -10.15 -2.91
CA PHE A 42 16.24 -8.85 -3.41
C PHE A 42 16.80 -8.63 -4.82
N GLY A 43 16.05 -9.08 -5.81
CA GLY A 43 16.56 -9.41 -7.15
C GLY A 43 15.85 -10.62 -7.75
N SER A 44 15.22 -11.43 -6.90
CA SER A 44 14.60 -12.69 -7.31
C SER A 44 13.26 -12.49 -8.02
N THR A 45 12.88 -13.54 -8.74
CA THR A 45 11.58 -13.66 -9.39
C THR A 45 10.41 -13.58 -8.39
N ASN A 46 10.65 -13.80 -7.09
CA ASN A 46 9.63 -13.62 -6.05
C ASN A 46 9.30 -12.13 -5.87
N PHE A 47 10.34 -11.30 -5.73
CA PHE A 47 10.16 -9.86 -5.59
C PHE A 47 9.53 -9.25 -6.83
N THR A 48 9.98 -9.65 -8.03
CA THR A 48 9.34 -9.21 -9.30
C THR A 48 7.86 -9.55 -9.33
N ARG A 49 7.48 -10.78 -8.94
CA ARG A 49 6.07 -11.21 -8.90
C ARG A 49 5.26 -10.40 -7.89
N GLN A 50 5.84 -10.14 -6.72
CA GLN A 50 5.21 -9.29 -5.71
C GLN A 50 4.97 -7.88 -6.27
N LEU A 51 5.97 -7.28 -6.90
CA LEU A 51 5.88 -5.94 -7.49
C LEU A 51 4.82 -5.87 -8.60
N VAL A 52 4.81 -6.84 -9.52
CA VAL A 52 3.78 -6.95 -10.57
C VAL A 52 2.38 -7.11 -9.96
N SER A 53 2.26 -7.90 -8.90
CA SER A 53 0.99 -8.07 -8.16
C SER A 53 0.52 -6.77 -7.50
N SER A 54 1.43 -6.01 -6.89
CA SER A 54 1.13 -4.70 -6.30
C SER A 54 0.64 -3.71 -7.36
N LEU A 55 1.26 -3.65 -8.54
CA LEU A 55 0.81 -2.81 -9.66
C LEU A 55 -0.56 -3.24 -10.21
N ALA A 56 -0.82 -4.55 -10.30
CA ALA A 56 -2.13 -5.06 -10.69
C ALA A 56 -3.22 -4.71 -9.65
N THR A 57 -2.89 -4.76 -8.37
CA THR A 57 -3.78 -4.39 -7.26
C THR A 57 -4.08 -2.89 -7.29
N ALA A 58 -3.06 -2.05 -7.53
CA ALA A 58 -3.20 -0.61 -7.75
C ALA A 58 -4.19 -0.30 -8.88
N LYS A 59 -4.02 -0.98 -10.03
CA LYS A 59 -4.95 -0.86 -11.17
C LYS A 59 -6.38 -1.22 -10.77
N ALA A 60 -6.58 -2.36 -10.10
CA ALA A 60 -7.91 -2.80 -9.68
C ALA A 60 -8.56 -1.81 -8.69
N PHE A 61 -7.78 -1.31 -7.73
CA PHE A 61 -8.23 -0.32 -6.76
C PHE A 61 -8.68 0.98 -7.45
N CYS A 62 -7.82 1.56 -8.31
CA CYS A 62 -8.13 2.83 -8.98
C CYS A 62 -9.22 2.69 -10.04
N GLY A 63 -9.33 1.53 -10.71
CA GLY A 63 -10.40 1.24 -11.65
C GLY A 63 -11.78 1.07 -10.98
N GLY A 64 -11.80 0.64 -9.72
CA GLY A 64 -13.02 0.45 -8.93
C GLY A 64 -13.57 1.72 -8.27
N LEU A 65 -12.99 2.90 -8.56
CA LEU A 65 -13.52 4.16 -8.04
C LEU A 65 -14.79 4.57 -8.79
N ASP A 66 -15.81 4.97 -8.04
CA ASP A 66 -17.10 5.47 -8.57
C ASP A 66 -16.94 6.74 -9.40
N GLN A 67 -15.92 7.55 -9.12
CA GLN A 67 -15.67 8.84 -9.79
C GLN A 67 -14.33 8.80 -10.55
N SER A 68 -14.41 8.87 -11.88
CA SER A 68 -13.25 8.92 -12.78
C SER A 68 -12.31 10.10 -12.48
N ALA A 69 -12.85 11.20 -11.95
CA ALA A 69 -12.12 12.40 -11.58
C ALA A 69 -10.89 12.14 -10.69
N TYR A 70 -10.91 11.08 -9.86
CA TYR A 70 -9.80 10.77 -8.95
C TYR A 70 -8.78 9.77 -9.52
N ARG A 71 -9.03 9.17 -10.69
CA ARG A 71 -8.23 8.04 -11.19
C ARG A 71 -6.76 8.38 -11.43
N VAL A 72 -6.47 9.58 -11.92
CA VAL A 72 -5.08 10.01 -12.18
C VAL A 72 -4.29 10.16 -10.89
N ASP A 73 -4.83 10.90 -9.91
CA ASP A 73 -4.15 11.06 -8.61
C ASP A 73 -4.16 9.76 -7.79
N CYS A 74 -5.14 8.88 -8.00
CA CYS A 74 -5.14 7.53 -7.44
C CYS A 74 -3.96 6.72 -7.95
N LEU A 75 -3.74 6.69 -9.26
CA LEU A 75 -2.59 5.97 -9.84
C LEU A 75 -1.27 6.58 -9.36
N ALA A 76 -1.17 7.90 -9.29
CA ALA A 76 -0.01 8.57 -8.70
C ALA A 76 0.26 8.07 -7.27
N GLU A 77 -0.75 8.13 -6.40
CA GLU A 77 -0.67 7.65 -5.03
C GLU A 77 -0.28 6.17 -4.93
N ARG A 78 -0.85 5.31 -5.79
CA ARG A 78 -0.53 3.88 -5.75
C ARG A 78 0.86 3.56 -6.29
N LEU A 79 1.32 4.25 -7.33
CA LEU A 79 2.70 4.11 -7.80
C LEU A 79 3.70 4.53 -6.71
N GLN A 80 3.37 5.58 -5.95
CA GLN A 80 4.17 5.99 -4.79
C GLN A 80 4.25 4.90 -3.73
N VAL A 81 3.11 4.33 -3.33
CA VAL A 81 3.09 3.24 -2.35
C VAL A 81 3.93 2.06 -2.83
N VAL A 82 3.81 1.70 -4.11
CA VAL A 82 4.61 0.63 -4.69
C VAL A 82 6.10 0.97 -4.73
N SER A 83 6.50 2.22 -5.02
CA SER A 83 7.91 2.61 -4.99
C SER A 83 8.49 2.63 -3.57
N ASP A 84 7.70 3.08 -2.59
CA ASP A 84 8.11 3.16 -1.19
C ASP A 84 8.37 1.76 -0.57
N ASP A 85 7.71 0.73 -1.09
CA ASP A 85 7.92 -0.67 -0.71
C ASP A 85 9.18 -1.30 -1.32
N ILE A 86 9.84 -0.64 -2.27
CA ILE A 86 11.09 -1.12 -2.87
C ILE A 86 12.27 -0.64 -1.99
N PRO A 87 13.09 -1.56 -1.43
CA PRO A 87 14.20 -1.14 -0.60
C PRO A 87 15.29 -0.39 -1.39
N GLU A 88 15.84 0.65 -0.76
CA GLU A 88 17.00 1.39 -1.27
C GLU A 88 18.27 0.54 -1.27
N GLY A 89 19.21 0.88 -2.15
CA GLY A 89 20.51 0.20 -2.26
C GLY A 89 20.40 -1.21 -2.84
N THR A 90 19.31 -1.48 -3.57
CA THR A 90 19.04 -2.78 -4.20
C THR A 90 19.15 -2.72 -5.71
N ASP A 91 19.16 -3.89 -6.34
CA ASP A 91 19.12 -4.06 -7.79
C ASP A 91 17.84 -3.50 -8.47
N TYR A 92 16.87 -3.04 -7.67
CA TYR A 92 15.62 -2.40 -8.11
C TYR A 92 15.59 -0.88 -7.85
N ASP A 93 16.70 -0.26 -7.46
CA ASP A 93 16.77 1.19 -7.25
C ASP A 93 16.33 1.99 -8.48
N GLU A 94 16.68 1.54 -9.68
CA GLU A 94 16.25 2.18 -10.92
C GLU A 94 14.73 2.04 -11.12
N VAL A 95 14.16 0.87 -10.83
CA VAL A 95 12.71 0.66 -10.88
C VAL A 95 11.98 1.57 -9.90
N ARG A 96 12.50 1.67 -8.66
CA ARG A 96 11.98 2.58 -7.64
C ARG A 96 11.96 4.02 -8.13
N GLN A 97 13.09 4.51 -8.65
CA GLN A 97 13.20 5.87 -9.17
C GLN A 97 12.23 6.15 -10.33
N VAL A 98 12.06 5.20 -11.25
CA VAL A 98 11.12 5.34 -12.37
C VAL A 98 9.67 5.44 -11.87
N LEU A 99 9.28 4.59 -10.93
CA LEU A 99 7.94 4.61 -10.33
C LEU A 99 7.69 5.89 -9.52
N GLU A 100 8.69 6.34 -8.76
CA GLU A 100 8.64 7.57 -7.98
C GLU A 100 8.50 8.81 -8.87
N SER A 101 9.26 8.89 -9.98
CA SER A 101 9.15 9.99 -10.96
C SER A 101 7.76 10.02 -11.60
N ALA A 102 7.28 8.87 -12.09
CA ALA A 102 5.96 8.77 -12.71
C ALA A 102 4.84 9.15 -11.72
N SER A 103 4.95 8.70 -10.47
CA SER A 103 4.05 9.10 -9.39
C SER A 103 4.03 10.62 -9.19
N ALA A 104 5.20 11.24 -9.04
CA ALA A 104 5.32 12.67 -8.81
C ALA A 104 4.75 13.49 -9.97
N GLU A 105 5.06 13.11 -11.20
CA GLU A 105 4.55 13.77 -12.41
C GLU A 105 3.03 13.65 -12.55
N MET A 106 2.46 12.47 -12.29
CA MET A 106 0.99 12.28 -12.31
C MET A 106 0.29 13.04 -11.19
N ALA A 107 0.89 13.10 -9.99
CA ALA A 107 0.33 13.88 -8.88
C ALA A 107 0.33 15.38 -9.18
N LEU A 108 1.39 15.89 -9.81
CA LEU A 108 1.44 17.28 -10.29
C LEU A 108 0.37 17.53 -11.36
N LEU A 109 0.27 16.66 -12.37
CA LEU A 109 -0.72 16.76 -13.43
C LEU A 109 -2.16 16.85 -12.88
N ALA A 110 -2.50 16.03 -11.88
CA ALA A 110 -3.82 16.08 -11.24
C ALA A 110 -4.05 17.37 -10.45
N ARG A 111 -3.01 17.90 -9.77
CA ARG A 111 -3.09 19.16 -9.03
C ARG A 111 -3.30 20.37 -9.94
N ASP A 112 -2.58 20.40 -11.05
CA ASP A 112 -2.65 21.51 -12.01
C ASP A 112 -4.00 21.56 -12.73
N ASN A 113 -4.72 20.44 -12.78
CA ASN A 113 -6.03 20.32 -13.42
C ASN A 113 -7.15 20.05 -12.41
N ARG A 114 -6.97 20.50 -11.16
CA ARG A 114 -7.90 20.22 -10.07
C ARG A 114 -9.31 20.74 -10.37
N ASP A 115 -10.31 19.92 -10.09
CA ASP A 115 -11.71 20.34 -10.02
C ASP A 115 -11.96 21.16 -8.74
N PRO A 116 -12.35 22.45 -8.83
CA PRO A 116 -12.64 23.26 -7.66
C PRO A 116 -13.95 22.86 -6.96
N ASP A 117 -14.90 22.26 -7.68
CA ASP A 117 -16.24 21.92 -7.20
C ASP A 117 -16.28 20.57 -6.49
N LEU A 118 -15.23 19.75 -6.65
CA LEU A 118 -15.03 18.50 -5.92
C LEU A 118 -13.98 18.65 -4.80
N PRO A 119 -14.27 18.15 -3.59
CA PRO A 119 -13.31 18.19 -2.50
C PRO A 119 -12.19 17.17 -2.72
N ARG A 120 -11.03 17.38 -2.10
CA ARG A 120 -10.05 16.30 -1.94
C ARG A 120 -10.58 15.30 -0.93
N ALA A 121 -10.53 14.01 -1.25
CA ALA A 121 -11.09 12.96 -0.40
C ALA A 121 -10.22 11.69 -0.45
N PRO A 122 -10.15 10.90 0.63
CA PRO A 122 -9.56 9.56 0.55
C PRO A 122 -10.39 8.70 -0.39
N ALA A 123 -9.73 7.89 -1.21
CA ALA A 123 -10.41 6.85 -1.99
C ALA A 123 -10.58 5.59 -1.14
N SER A 124 -11.70 4.91 -1.33
CA SER A 124 -11.96 3.55 -0.88
C SER A 124 -12.79 2.83 -1.93
N ARG A 125 -12.67 1.51 -2.03
CA ARG A 125 -13.58 0.75 -2.90
C ARG A 125 -14.99 0.78 -2.31
N GLN A 126 -16.00 0.77 -3.16
CA GLN A 126 -17.39 0.72 -2.71
C GLN A 126 -17.62 -0.58 -1.92
N GLY A 127 -18.11 -0.46 -0.68
CA GLY A 127 -18.37 -1.60 0.21
C GLY A 127 -17.16 -2.15 0.97
N ASP A 128 -15.94 -1.66 0.70
CA ASP A 128 -14.75 -2.06 1.45
C ASP A 128 -13.96 -0.83 1.91
N SER A 129 -14.12 -0.53 3.20
CA SER A 129 -13.45 0.60 3.84
C SER A 129 -12.10 0.22 4.47
N SER A 130 -11.72 -1.06 4.44
CA SER A 130 -10.44 -1.53 4.98
C SER A 130 -9.26 -1.13 4.09
N GLU A 131 -9.49 -1.02 2.78
CA GLU A 131 -8.51 -0.54 1.81
C GLU A 131 -8.81 0.91 1.41
N ARG A 132 -7.92 1.84 1.82
CA ARG A 132 -8.02 3.27 1.51
C ARG A 132 -6.75 3.79 0.88
N SER A 133 -6.83 4.93 0.19
CA SER A 133 -5.63 5.68 -0.20
C SER A 133 -4.90 6.19 1.05
N THR A 134 -3.58 6.23 1.00
CA THR A 134 -2.72 6.72 2.09
C THR A 134 -2.85 8.23 2.29
N ARG A 135 -3.31 8.95 1.25
CA ARG A 135 -3.57 10.39 1.27
C ARG A 135 -4.89 10.75 0.57
N PRO A 136 -5.48 11.93 0.86
CA PRO A 136 -6.57 12.46 0.07
C PRO A 136 -6.17 12.67 -1.39
N LEU A 137 -7.02 12.22 -2.29
CA LEU A 137 -6.84 12.32 -3.73
C LEU A 137 -7.39 13.65 -4.25
N THR A 138 -6.82 14.11 -5.35
CA THR A 138 -7.14 15.36 -6.04
C THR A 138 -8.01 15.04 -7.25
N PRO A 139 -9.24 15.56 -7.31
CA PRO A 139 -10.11 15.33 -8.46
C PRO A 139 -9.66 16.19 -9.64
N VAL A 140 -9.73 15.65 -10.85
CA VAL A 140 -9.50 16.36 -12.12
C VAL A 140 -10.81 16.90 -12.65
N ALA A 141 -10.80 18.18 -13.06
CA ALA A 141 -11.94 18.88 -13.62
C ALA A 141 -12.53 18.13 -14.82
N SER A 142 -13.86 17.94 -14.84
CA SER A 142 -14.56 17.15 -15.87
C SER A 142 -14.16 17.52 -17.31
N GLY A 143 -14.04 18.82 -17.63
CA GLY A 143 -13.65 19.31 -18.95
C GLY A 143 -12.19 19.01 -19.35
N ALA A 144 -11.32 18.68 -18.39
CA ALA A 144 -9.91 18.36 -18.61
C ALA A 144 -9.61 16.85 -18.57
N GLN A 145 -10.56 16.00 -18.15
CA GLN A 145 -10.29 14.58 -17.87
C GLN A 145 -9.72 13.81 -19.06
N ALA A 146 -10.23 14.04 -20.27
CA ALA A 146 -9.73 13.35 -21.46
C ALA A 146 -8.28 13.75 -21.79
N GLU A 147 -7.98 15.04 -21.78
CA GLU A 147 -6.63 15.55 -22.03
C GLU A 147 -5.63 15.10 -20.95
N VAL A 148 -6.05 15.18 -19.69
CA VAL A 148 -5.25 14.74 -18.54
C VAL A 148 -5.03 13.22 -18.57
N GLY A 149 -6.01 12.44 -19.01
CA GLY A 149 -5.88 11.01 -19.26
C GLY A 149 -4.78 10.68 -20.28
N GLU A 150 -4.77 11.36 -21.42
CA GLU A 150 -3.73 11.19 -22.46
C GLU A 150 -2.34 11.60 -21.98
N ARG A 151 -2.23 12.71 -21.24
CA ARG A 151 -0.95 13.14 -20.64
C ARG A 151 -0.47 12.14 -19.58
N ALA A 152 -1.36 11.59 -18.77
CA ALA A 152 -1.04 10.54 -17.81
C ALA A 152 -0.58 9.24 -18.49
N ILE A 153 -1.21 8.86 -19.62
CA ILE A 153 -0.78 7.75 -20.47
C ILE A 153 0.66 7.97 -20.95
N ALA A 154 0.99 9.18 -21.42
CA ALA A 154 2.34 9.50 -21.87
C ALA A 154 3.39 9.38 -20.76
N ILE A 155 3.07 9.78 -19.52
CA ILE A 155 3.96 9.58 -18.36
C ILE A 155 4.24 8.09 -18.13
N LEU A 156 3.19 7.25 -18.17
CA LEU A 156 3.33 5.80 -18.01
C LEU A 156 4.13 5.16 -19.16
N GLU A 157 4.00 5.67 -20.39
CA GLU A 157 4.78 5.20 -21.55
C GLU A 157 6.25 5.57 -21.45
N GLN A 158 6.56 6.75 -20.93
CA GLN A 158 7.94 7.15 -20.65
C GLN A 158 8.56 6.24 -19.58
N ALA A 159 7.84 5.97 -18.48
CA ALA A 159 8.27 5.04 -17.45
C ALA A 159 8.52 3.63 -18.02
N GLN A 160 7.58 3.11 -18.82
CA GLN A 160 7.73 1.83 -19.52
C GLN A 160 9.00 1.80 -20.40
N THR A 161 9.21 2.86 -21.19
CA THR A 161 10.36 2.97 -22.10
C THR A 161 11.69 3.07 -21.36
N GLN A 162 11.72 3.70 -20.19
CA GLN A 162 12.91 3.73 -19.34
C GLN A 162 13.25 2.31 -18.86
N LEU A 163 12.28 1.59 -18.27
CA LEU A 163 12.49 0.23 -17.79
C LEU A 163 12.93 -0.75 -18.89
N LEU A 164 12.37 -0.64 -20.11
CA LEU A 164 12.76 -1.49 -21.23
C LEU A 164 14.20 -1.21 -21.69
N ARG A 165 14.66 0.05 -21.66
CA ARG A 165 16.07 0.36 -21.94
C ARG A 165 17.02 -0.18 -20.87
N SER A 166 16.62 -0.14 -19.61
CA SER A 166 17.38 -0.75 -18.50
C SER A 166 17.43 -2.28 -18.61
N ALA A 167 16.37 -2.90 -19.14
CA ALA A 167 16.33 -4.33 -19.45
C ALA A 167 17.36 -4.72 -20.51
N GLU A 168 17.50 -3.92 -21.57
CA GLU A 168 18.49 -4.14 -22.65
C GLU A 168 19.93 -4.03 -22.15
N GLY A 169 20.18 -3.13 -21.18
CA GLY A 169 21.49 -2.97 -20.56
C GLY A 169 21.89 -4.07 -19.56
N SER A 170 20.94 -4.90 -19.09
CA SER A 170 21.14 -5.87 -18.02
C SER A 170 20.79 -7.31 -18.42
N ASN A 171 21.76 -8.05 -18.95
CA ASN A 171 21.55 -9.43 -19.44
C ASN A 171 20.92 -10.40 -18.42
N SER A 172 21.13 -10.21 -17.12
CA SER A 172 20.60 -11.09 -16.06
C SER A 172 19.21 -10.69 -15.54
N ARG A 173 18.71 -9.50 -15.88
CA ARG A 173 17.49 -8.90 -15.29
C ARG A 173 16.47 -8.40 -16.30
N SER A 174 16.76 -8.56 -17.58
CA SER A 174 15.95 -8.09 -18.70
C SER A 174 14.49 -8.56 -18.61
N LEU A 175 14.28 -9.83 -18.22
CA LEU A 175 12.95 -10.41 -18.07
C LEU A 175 12.14 -9.73 -16.95
N GLN A 176 12.76 -9.46 -15.81
CA GLN A 176 12.10 -8.85 -14.65
C GLN A 176 11.66 -7.42 -14.97
N TYR A 177 12.54 -6.63 -15.58
CA TYR A 177 12.24 -5.27 -15.99
C TYR A 177 11.13 -5.23 -17.06
N ALA A 178 11.16 -6.15 -18.03
CA ALA A 178 10.09 -6.28 -19.01
C ALA A 178 8.73 -6.64 -18.38
N GLN A 179 8.70 -7.50 -17.36
CA GLN A 179 7.47 -7.85 -16.65
C GLN A 179 6.88 -6.64 -15.91
N ILE A 180 7.72 -5.83 -15.25
CA ILE A 180 7.29 -4.62 -14.56
C ILE A 180 6.79 -3.58 -15.56
N ALA A 181 7.51 -3.39 -16.67
CA ALA A 181 7.10 -2.51 -17.76
C ALA A 181 5.73 -2.90 -18.33
N GLN A 182 5.47 -4.21 -18.50
CA GLN A 182 4.17 -4.70 -18.96
C GLN A 182 3.05 -4.49 -17.92
N ALA A 183 3.36 -4.57 -16.62
CA ALA A 183 2.40 -4.28 -15.57
C ALA A 183 1.97 -2.80 -15.59
N ILE A 184 2.93 -1.88 -15.76
CA ILE A 184 2.68 -0.44 -15.94
C ILE A 184 1.82 -0.19 -17.19
N ASP A 185 2.18 -0.78 -18.32
CA ASP A 185 1.42 -0.66 -19.58
C ASP A 185 -0.06 -1.03 -19.42
N SER A 186 -0.33 -2.08 -18.63
CA SER A 186 -1.68 -2.55 -18.38
C SER A 186 -2.56 -1.54 -17.63
N THR A 187 -1.98 -0.57 -16.90
CA THR A 187 -2.71 0.44 -16.13
C THR A 187 -3.30 1.55 -17.01
N LYS A 188 -2.70 1.79 -18.19
CA LYS A 188 -3.11 2.83 -19.15
C LYS A 188 -4.56 2.72 -19.59
N ILE A 189 -5.12 1.50 -19.59
CA ILE A 189 -6.52 1.27 -19.96
C ILE A 189 -7.52 2.02 -19.06
N LEU A 190 -7.17 2.26 -17.79
CA LEU A 190 -8.02 3.00 -16.85
C LEU A 190 -8.17 4.49 -17.20
N LEU A 191 -7.23 5.01 -17.98
CA LEU A 191 -7.11 6.43 -18.31
C LEU A 191 -7.80 6.78 -19.64
N ARG A 192 -8.21 5.76 -20.41
CA ARG A 192 -8.93 5.89 -21.69
C ARG A 192 -10.45 5.78 -21.55
N SER A 193 -10.93 5.48 -20.34
CA SER A 193 -12.33 5.14 -20.01
C SER A 193 -12.97 6.17 -19.11
#